data_AF-A0A538SIT3-F1
#
_entry.id   AF-A0A538SIT3-F1
#
_cell.length_a   1.000
_cell.length_b   1.000
_cell.length_c   1.000
_cell.angle_alpha   90.00
_cell.angle_beta   90.00
_cell.angle_gamma   90.00
#
_symmetry.space_group_name_H-M   'P 1'
#
loop_
_entity.id
_entity.type
_entity.pdbx_description
1 polymer ?
#
loop_
_entity_poly.entity_id
_entity_poly.type
_entity_poly.pdbx_seq_one_letter_code
_entity_poly.pdbx_strand_id
1 'polypeptide(L)'
;MSRSHAPYDPQRRRLLLALGLAGLTSLGAPALAMGQARSDSARGAAPKAPAAPAVPGAPHDSAGAASAPKPPEISDDARALAEIVKRRYGQHLTAEQLESVTKEIENRLQGGKALRAAKLANSDEPDFVFRA
;
A
#
# COMPACT_ATOMS: atom_id res chain seq x y z
N MET A 1 -27.59 5.67 -27.20
CA MET A 1 -27.03 4.32 -26.95
C MET A 1 -27.06 4.09 -25.45
N SER A 2 -27.98 3.25 -24.96
CA SER A 2 -28.16 2.96 -23.54
C SER A 2 -26.96 2.18 -22.99
N ARG A 3 -26.41 2.62 -21.85
CA ARG A 3 -25.39 1.87 -21.12
C ARG A 3 -26.08 0.71 -20.39
N SER A 4 -25.71 -0.51 -20.73
CA SER A 4 -26.11 -1.71 -19.98
C SER A 4 -25.43 -1.65 -18.61
N HIS A 5 -26.22 -1.39 -17.56
CA HIS A 5 -25.77 -1.54 -16.19
C HIS A 5 -25.50 -3.02 -15.93
N ALA A 6 -24.27 -3.38 -15.55
CA ALA A 6 -23.99 -4.75 -15.13
C ALA A 6 -24.90 -5.09 -13.93
N PRO A 7 -25.55 -6.27 -13.91
CA PRO A 7 -26.44 -6.63 -12.81
C PRO A 7 -25.65 -6.81 -11.52
N TYR A 8 -26.26 -6.37 -10.44
CA TYR A 8 -25.75 -6.50 -9.08
C TYR A 8 -25.47 -7.98 -8.74
N ASP A 9 -24.23 -8.30 -8.39
CA ASP A 9 -23.81 -9.63 -7.98
C ASP A 9 -23.70 -9.72 -6.44
N PRO A 10 -24.61 -10.45 -5.76
CA PRO A 10 -24.59 -10.59 -4.31
C PRO A 10 -23.44 -11.46 -3.79
N GLN A 11 -22.79 -12.27 -4.64
CA GLN A 11 -21.67 -13.12 -4.24
C GLN A 11 -20.39 -12.31 -4.07
N ARG A 12 -20.15 -11.31 -4.93
CA ARG A 12 -19.02 -10.37 -4.80
C ARG A 12 -19.04 -9.62 -3.47
N ARG A 13 -20.22 -9.23 -2.97
CA ARG A 13 -20.34 -8.58 -1.66
C ARG A 13 -20.03 -9.54 -0.51
N ARG A 14 -20.49 -10.79 -0.58
CA ARG A 14 -20.18 -11.79 0.46
C ARG A 14 -18.69 -12.12 0.53
N LEU A 15 -18.00 -12.15 -0.61
CA LEU A 15 -16.55 -12.32 -0.68
C LEU A 15 -15.81 -11.13 -0.03
N LEU A 16 -16.22 -9.89 -0.33
CA LEU A 16 -15.62 -8.69 0.27
C LEU A 16 -15.93 -8.55 1.76
N LEU A 17 -17.14 -8.95 2.19
CA LEU A 17 -17.52 -9.03 3.60
C LEU A 17 -16.70 -10.10 4.36
N ALA A 18 -16.38 -11.23 3.71
CA ALA A 18 -15.52 -12.26 4.29
C ALA A 18 -14.04 -11.83 4.39
N LEU A 19 -13.53 -11.06 3.41
CA LEU A 19 -12.17 -10.51 3.48
C LEU A 19 -12.01 -9.41 4.54
N GLY A 20 -13.08 -8.69 4.90
CA GLY A 20 -13.04 -7.62 5.90
C GLY A 20 -12.92 -8.09 7.36
N LEU A 21 -13.31 -9.32 7.68
CA LEU A 21 -13.31 -9.83 9.07
C LEU A 21 -11.97 -10.43 9.54
N ALA A 22 -10.96 -10.56 8.67
CA ALA A 22 -9.66 -11.16 9.03
C ALA A 22 -8.58 -10.16 9.49
N GLY A 23 -8.90 -8.86 9.61
CA GLY A 23 -7.91 -7.79 9.80
C GLY A 23 -7.82 -7.14 11.18
N LEU A 24 -8.54 -7.59 12.22
CA LEU A 24 -8.72 -6.81 13.46
C LEU A 24 -8.05 -7.35 14.74
N THR A 25 -7.04 -8.22 14.68
CA THR A 25 -6.32 -8.61 15.92
C THR A 25 -4.81 -8.78 15.73
N SER A 26 -4.05 -7.69 15.72
CA SER A 26 -2.70 -7.66 16.29
C SER A 26 -2.15 -6.24 16.48
N LEU A 27 -2.77 -5.47 17.38
CA LEU A 27 -2.01 -4.43 18.10
C LEU A 27 -1.26 -5.14 19.23
N GLY A 28 0.03 -5.38 19.01
CA GLY A 28 0.94 -5.89 20.02
C GLY A 28 1.19 -4.84 21.09
N ALA A 29 0.98 -5.22 22.36
CA ALA A 29 1.38 -4.46 23.53
C ALA A 29 2.86 -4.72 23.86
N PRO A 30 3.66 -3.72 24.27
CA PRO A 30 4.92 -3.97 24.96
C PRO A 30 4.64 -4.15 26.46
N ALA A 31 5.10 -5.28 27.01
CA ALA A 31 5.12 -5.55 28.43
C ALA A 31 6.30 -4.80 29.08
N LEU A 32 6.00 -3.83 29.93
CA LEU A 32 6.94 -3.26 30.90
C LEU A 32 6.25 -3.09 32.26
N ALA A 33 6.83 -3.76 33.25
CA ALA A 33 7.02 -3.34 34.64
C ALA A 33 5.80 -3.02 35.54
N MET A 34 5.66 -3.90 36.55
CA MET A 34 5.57 -3.58 38.00
C MET A 34 4.63 -2.47 38.47
N GLY A 35 3.58 -2.85 39.21
CA GLY A 35 2.85 -1.91 40.07
C GLY A 35 1.57 -2.50 40.64
N GLN A 36 1.62 -2.89 41.92
CA GLN A 36 0.49 -3.38 42.69
C GLN A 36 -0.59 -2.29 42.87
N ALA A 37 -1.85 -2.61 42.60
CA ALA A 37 -2.97 -1.92 43.23
C ALA A 37 -4.18 -2.87 43.29
N ARG A 38 -4.66 -3.11 44.51
CA ARG A 38 -5.84 -3.90 44.81
C ARG A 38 -7.10 -3.17 44.36
N SER A 39 -8.05 -3.91 43.81
CA SER A 39 -9.46 -3.55 43.89
C SER A 39 -10.31 -4.82 43.78
N ASP A 40 -10.97 -5.12 44.89
CA ASP A 40 -12.01 -6.12 45.05
C ASP A 40 -13.16 -5.93 44.05
N SER A 41 -13.66 -7.04 43.49
CA SER A 41 -15.08 -7.44 43.56
C SER A 41 -15.54 -8.25 42.35
N ALA A 42 -16.50 -9.14 42.64
CA ALA A 42 -17.45 -9.79 41.73
C ALA A 42 -17.02 -11.09 41.00
N ARG A 43 -17.00 -12.17 41.78
CA ARG A 43 -17.92 -13.32 41.68
C ARG A 43 -18.27 -13.87 40.29
N GLY A 44 -17.92 -15.15 40.07
CA GLY A 44 -18.80 -16.09 39.35
C GLY A 44 -18.13 -17.10 38.43
N ALA A 45 -18.23 -18.38 38.83
CA ALA A 45 -18.39 -19.58 38.00
C ALA A 45 -17.27 -20.03 37.04
N ALA A 46 -16.70 -21.20 37.35
CA ALA A 46 -16.01 -22.10 36.41
C ALA A 46 -17.03 -22.82 35.48
N PRO A 47 -16.62 -23.50 34.38
CA PRO A 47 -15.90 -24.77 34.50
C PRO A 47 -14.77 -25.04 33.48
N LYS A 48 -14.00 -26.06 33.84
CA LYS A 48 -12.84 -26.72 33.21
C LYS A 48 -13.25 -27.53 31.96
N ALA A 49 -12.51 -27.48 30.84
CA ALA A 49 -11.61 -28.53 30.30
C ALA A 49 -11.85 -28.68 28.76
N PRO A 50 -11.02 -29.38 27.95
CA PRO A 50 -9.65 -29.89 28.11
C PRO A 50 -8.69 -29.43 26.99
N ALA A 51 -7.42 -29.81 27.13
CA ALA A 51 -6.34 -29.61 26.18
C ALA A 51 -6.25 -30.72 25.10
N ALA A 52 -5.53 -30.38 24.02
CA ALA A 52 -4.85 -31.20 23.01
C ALA A 52 -5.61 -31.57 21.72
N PRO A 53 -4.94 -31.79 20.56
CA PRO A 53 -3.48 -31.88 20.36
C PRO A 53 -2.87 -30.88 19.36
N ALA A 54 -1.58 -30.60 19.57
CA ALA A 54 -0.69 -29.99 18.59
C ALA A 54 -0.51 -30.93 17.39
N VAL A 55 -0.60 -30.37 16.18
CA VAL A 55 -0.06 -31.02 14.98
C VAL A 55 1.24 -30.29 14.63
N PRO A 56 2.41 -30.92 14.75
CA PRO A 56 3.67 -30.35 14.29
C PRO A 56 3.82 -30.55 12.79
N GLY A 57 4.30 -29.51 12.11
CA GLY A 57 4.96 -29.64 10.82
C GLY A 57 4.09 -29.28 9.61
N ALA A 58 4.17 -28.01 9.21
CA ALA A 58 4.25 -27.66 7.81
C ALA A 58 5.46 -26.72 7.65
N PRO A 59 6.40 -26.99 6.72
CA PRO A 59 7.48 -26.07 6.44
C PRO A 59 6.89 -24.80 5.85
N HIS A 60 7.06 -23.67 6.54
CA HIS A 60 6.87 -22.37 5.91
C HIS A 60 8.07 -22.17 4.99
N ASP A 61 7.90 -22.52 3.71
CA ASP A 61 8.82 -22.11 2.67
C ASP A 61 8.89 -20.57 2.70
N SER A 62 9.94 -20.06 3.33
CA SER A 62 10.31 -18.66 3.29
C SER A 62 10.90 -18.38 1.91
N ALA A 63 10.04 -18.44 0.90
CA ALA A 63 10.39 -18.10 -0.46
C ALA A 63 10.40 -16.56 -0.60
N GLY A 64 11.61 -16.01 -0.58
CA GLY A 64 11.92 -14.74 -1.23
C GLY A 64 11.88 -13.52 -0.31
N ALA A 65 12.97 -13.28 0.42
CA ALA A 65 13.37 -11.90 0.69
C ALA A 65 13.62 -11.21 -0.66
N ALA A 66 12.62 -10.50 -1.17
CA ALA A 66 12.77 -9.68 -2.37
C ALA A 66 13.89 -8.67 -2.10
N SER A 67 14.96 -8.76 -2.88
CA SER A 67 16.07 -7.83 -2.82
C SER A 67 15.54 -6.41 -3.02
N ALA A 68 15.92 -5.48 -2.13
CA ALA A 68 15.55 -4.09 -2.29
C ALA A 68 15.97 -3.61 -3.69
N PRO A 69 15.07 -2.99 -4.47
CA PRO A 69 15.39 -2.55 -5.82
C PRO A 69 16.56 -1.56 -5.75
N LYS A 70 17.58 -1.80 -6.59
CA LYS A 70 18.71 -0.88 -6.75
C LYS A 70 18.16 0.50 -7.15
N PRO A 71 18.69 1.61 -6.59
CA PRO A 71 18.27 2.95 -7.01
C PRO A 71 18.38 3.09 -8.53
N PRO A 72 17.35 3.65 -9.19
CA PRO A 72 17.38 3.85 -10.63
C PRO A 72 18.51 4.80 -11.01
N GLU A 73 19.15 4.53 -12.13
CA GLU A 73 20.12 5.45 -12.73
C GLU A 73 19.40 6.71 -13.20
N ILE A 74 19.92 7.89 -12.84
CA ILE A 74 19.32 9.16 -13.25
C ILE A 74 19.72 9.48 -14.69
N SER A 75 18.74 9.57 -15.58
CA SER A 75 18.93 9.94 -16.99
C SER A 75 19.27 11.43 -17.18
N ASP A 76 19.82 11.77 -18.35
CA ASP A 76 20.10 13.17 -18.71
C ASP A 76 18.83 14.02 -18.79
N ASP A 77 17.72 13.44 -19.27
CA ASP A 77 16.42 14.10 -19.28
C ASP A 77 15.94 14.45 -17.86
N ALA A 78 16.09 13.53 -16.92
CA ALA A 78 15.74 13.77 -15.52
C ALA A 78 16.59 14.90 -14.91
N ARG A 79 17.89 14.93 -15.21
CA ARG A 79 18.80 16.03 -14.79
C ARG A 79 18.39 17.36 -15.40
N ALA A 80 18.10 17.40 -16.70
CA ALA A 80 17.68 18.62 -17.40
C ALA A 80 16.37 19.19 -16.82
N LEU A 81 15.40 18.33 -16.54
CA LEU A 81 14.15 18.73 -15.88
C LEU A 81 14.38 19.20 -14.44
N ALA A 82 15.26 18.53 -13.69
CA ALA A 82 15.63 18.94 -12.34
C ALA A 82 16.30 20.33 -12.31
N GLU A 83 17.09 20.69 -13.32
CA GLU A 83 17.67 22.04 -13.44
C GLU A 83 16.59 23.12 -13.67
N ILE A 84 15.49 22.79 -14.35
CA ILE A 84 14.34 23.71 -14.45
C ILE A 84 13.69 23.90 -13.07
N VAL A 85 13.51 22.82 -12.31
CA VAL A 85 12.97 22.88 -10.94
C VAL A 85 13.88 23.72 -10.05
N LYS A 86 15.19 23.46 -10.06
CA LYS A 86 16.19 24.22 -9.31
C LYS A 86 16.15 25.70 -9.65
N ARG A 87 16.07 26.06 -10.94
CA ARG A 87 15.99 27.47 -11.35
C ARG A 87 14.74 28.18 -10.83
N ARG A 88 13.59 27.49 -10.79
CA ARG A 88 12.31 28.10 -10.40
C ARG A 88 12.07 28.08 -8.89
N TYR A 89 12.54 27.04 -8.21
CA TYR A 89 12.17 26.73 -6.83
C TYR A 89 13.36 26.42 -5.92
N GLY A 90 14.59 26.50 -6.42
CA GLY A 90 15.80 26.10 -5.68
C GLY A 90 16.03 26.89 -4.39
N GLN A 91 15.55 28.14 -4.30
CA GLN A 91 15.59 28.93 -3.06
C GLN A 91 14.74 28.33 -1.92
N HIS A 92 13.84 27.39 -2.23
CA HIS A 92 12.95 26.72 -1.29
C HIS A 92 13.32 25.25 -1.07
N LEU A 93 14.40 24.76 -1.69
CA LEU A 93 14.78 23.35 -1.68
C LEU A 93 16.19 23.19 -1.13
N THR A 94 16.37 22.27 -0.18
CA THR A 94 17.70 21.79 0.19
C THR A 94 18.28 20.92 -0.93
N ALA A 95 19.59 20.69 -0.90
CA ALA A 95 20.26 19.82 -1.86
C ALA A 95 19.67 18.39 -1.85
N GLU A 96 19.39 17.85 -0.65
CA GLU A 96 18.78 16.53 -0.48
C GLU A 96 17.37 16.47 -1.05
N GLN A 97 16.56 17.53 -0.85
CA GLN A 97 15.22 17.62 -1.43
C GLN A 97 15.29 17.70 -2.95
N LEU A 98 16.24 18.45 -3.50
CA LEU A 98 16.44 18.51 -4.95
C LEU A 98 16.88 17.16 -5.53
N GLU A 99 17.73 16.41 -4.82
CA GLU A 99 18.11 15.06 -5.20
C GLU A 99 16.89 14.10 -5.18
N SER A 100 16.06 14.18 -4.15
CA SER A 100 14.82 13.42 -4.04
C SER A 100 13.86 13.73 -5.19
N VAL A 101 13.69 15.01 -5.52
CA VAL A 101 12.88 15.44 -6.68
C VAL A 101 13.46 14.88 -7.98
N THR A 102 14.79 14.88 -8.13
CA THR A 102 15.45 14.34 -9.33
C THR A 102 15.16 12.84 -9.50
N LYS A 103 15.23 12.06 -8.40
CA LYS A 103 14.85 10.64 -8.39
C LYS A 103 13.38 10.43 -8.74
N GLU A 104 12.50 11.27 -8.22
CA GLU A 104 11.07 11.20 -8.51
C GLU A 104 10.75 11.54 -9.96
N ILE A 105 11.46 12.50 -10.56
CA ILE A 105 11.36 12.81 -11.99
C ILE A 105 11.78 11.58 -12.81
N GLU A 106 12.91 10.94 -12.49
CA GLU A 106 13.35 9.71 -13.17
C GLU A 106 12.26 8.62 -13.10
N ASN A 107 11.72 8.35 -11.91
CA ASN A 107 10.64 7.37 -11.72
C ASN A 107 9.42 7.67 -12.60
N ARG A 108 9.02 8.95 -12.70
CA ARG A 108 7.90 9.39 -13.55
C ARG A 108 8.20 9.27 -15.03
N LEU A 109 9.44 9.53 -15.45
CA LEU A 109 9.84 9.33 -16.84
C LEU A 109 9.76 7.84 -17.21
N GLN A 110 10.21 6.94 -16.33
CA GLN A 110 10.10 5.50 -16.55
C GLN A 110 8.65 5.02 -16.57
N GLY A 111 7.82 5.47 -15.61
CA GLY A 111 6.38 5.19 -15.64
C GLY A 111 5.70 5.72 -16.90
N GLY A 112 6.07 6.93 -17.34
CA GLY A 112 5.57 7.54 -18.57
C GLY A 112 5.96 6.78 -19.84
N LYS A 113 7.15 6.16 -19.89
CA LYS A 113 7.54 5.26 -20.99
C LYS A 113 6.60 4.05 -21.07
N ALA A 114 6.26 3.45 -19.92
CA ALA A 114 5.31 2.34 -19.87
C ALA A 114 3.90 2.76 -20.32
N LEU A 115 3.42 3.93 -19.89
CA LEU A 115 2.11 4.45 -20.32
C LEU A 115 2.05 4.74 -21.83
N ARG A 116 3.12 5.27 -22.42
CA ARG A 116 3.21 5.52 -23.88
C ARG A 116 3.23 4.25 -24.72
N ALA A 117 3.49 3.08 -24.12
CA ALA A 117 3.40 1.81 -24.83
C ALA A 117 1.95 1.39 -25.10
N ALA A 118 0.97 1.98 -24.40
CA ALA A 118 -0.44 1.76 -24.69
C ALA A 118 -0.83 2.43 -26.02
N LYS A 119 -1.40 1.65 -26.94
CA LYS A 119 -1.91 2.16 -28.21
C LYS A 119 -3.28 2.79 -28.00
N LEU A 120 -3.39 4.08 -28.28
CA LEU A 120 -4.65 4.82 -28.27
C LEU A 120 -5.08 5.13 -29.70
N ALA A 121 -6.38 4.99 -29.98
CA ALA A 121 -7.01 5.53 -31.17
C ALA A 121 -7.42 6.99 -30.93
N ASN A 122 -7.59 7.76 -32.00
CA ASN A 122 -8.08 9.14 -31.89
C ASN A 122 -9.51 9.25 -31.32
N SER A 123 -10.26 8.13 -31.29
CA SER A 123 -11.58 8.01 -30.68
C SER A 123 -11.55 7.66 -29.18
N ASP A 124 -10.37 7.39 -28.61
CA ASP A 124 -10.25 7.06 -27.19
C ASP A 124 -10.32 8.35 -26.37
N GLU A 125 -11.45 8.55 -25.72
CA GLU A 125 -11.73 9.72 -24.91
C GLU A 125 -11.06 9.63 -23.52
N PRO A 126 -10.77 10.77 -22.86
CA PRO A 126 -10.40 10.79 -21.45
C PRO A 126 -11.47 10.14 -20.56
N ASP A 127 -11.05 9.59 -19.42
CA ASP A 127 -11.95 8.94 -18.44
C ASP A 127 -13.09 9.89 -17.98
N PHE A 128 -12.79 11.19 -17.93
CA PHE A 128 -13.77 12.23 -17.62
C PHE A 128 -13.68 13.39 -18.61
N VAL A 129 -14.85 13.82 -19.10
CA VAL A 129 -15.01 15.00 -19.94
C VAL A 129 -15.83 16.04 -19.18
N PHE A 130 -15.28 17.23 -19.00
CA PHE A 130 -15.97 18.34 -18.34
C PHE A 130 -17.20 18.80 -19.15
N ARG A 131 -18.28 19.15 -18.45
CA ARG A 131 -19.49 19.75 -19.03
C ARG A 131 -19.88 20.96 -18.18
N ALA A 132 -20.10 22.09 -18.82
CA ALA A 132 -20.48 23.37 -18.21
C ALA A 132 -22.00 23.48 -18.01
#